data_AF-A0A2S8FH39-F1
#
_entry.id   AF-A0A2S8FH39-F1
#
_cell.length_a   1.000
_cell.length_b   1.000
_cell.length_c   1.000
_cell.angle_alpha   90.00
_cell.angle_beta   90.00
_cell.angle_gamma   90.00
#
_symmetry.space_group_name_H-M   'P 1'
#
loop_
_entity.id
_entity.type
_entity.pdbx_description
1 polymer ?
#
loop_
_entity_poly.entity_id
_entity_poly.type
_entity_poly.pdbx_seq_one_letter_code
_entity_poly.pdbx_strand_id
1 'polypeptide(L)'
;MNYRLLVRIPTALIVLTKMLFVVCIVVQAAGPASESPEIEAARLRIKLYQGQEYPLERRLLNSKINVAKARIDSLKRQQAEYEQFTKFKYSAPLFGQIEHVKVGLVEAEENLKNLIEEKSLLERFHQDRMRLLELELKMLQRIGL
;
A
#
# COMPACT_ATOMS: atom_id res chain seq x y z
N MET A 1 -23.02 -55.62 -54.52
CA MET A 1 -23.00 -54.30 -53.87
C MET A 1 -23.01 -54.50 -52.36
N ASN A 2 -21.98 -54.05 -51.65
CA ASN A 2 -21.81 -54.33 -50.21
C ASN A 2 -22.46 -53.24 -49.35
N TYR A 3 -23.77 -53.36 -49.12
CA TYR A 3 -24.60 -52.43 -48.32
C TYR A 3 -24.15 -52.27 -46.86
N ARG A 4 -23.29 -53.17 -46.35
CA ARG A 4 -22.75 -53.12 -44.98
C ARG A 4 -21.68 -52.05 -44.76
N LEU A 5 -20.94 -51.65 -45.80
CA LEU A 5 -19.92 -50.61 -45.70
C LEU A 5 -20.53 -49.20 -45.74
N LEU A 6 -21.60 -49.02 -46.54
CA LEU A 6 -22.26 -47.73 -46.73
C LEU A 6 -22.96 -47.22 -45.46
N VAL A 7 -23.45 -48.12 -44.60
CA VAL A 7 -24.14 -47.79 -43.35
C VAL A 7 -23.16 -47.62 -42.17
N ARG A 8 -22.00 -48.31 -42.19
CA ARG A 8 -21.03 -48.26 -41.08
C ARG A 8 -20.27 -46.93 -40.99
N ILE A 9 -19.96 -46.33 -42.13
CA ILE A 9 -19.23 -45.05 -42.23
C ILE A 9 -20.00 -43.90 -41.54
N PRO A 10 -21.30 -43.66 -41.84
CA PRO A 10 -22.05 -42.59 -41.18
C PRO A 10 -22.28 -42.88 -39.69
N THR A 11 -22.49 -44.14 -39.30
CA THR A 11 -22.66 -44.49 -37.87
C THR A 11 -21.38 -44.26 -37.05
N ALA A 12 -20.20 -44.56 -37.60
CA ALA A 12 -18.93 -44.33 -36.91
C ALA A 12 -18.65 -42.83 -36.75
N LEU A 13 -18.97 -42.03 -37.77
CA LEU A 13 -18.82 -40.57 -37.73
C LEU A 13 -19.73 -39.93 -36.67
N ILE A 14 -20.97 -40.41 -36.52
CA ILE A 14 -21.92 -39.94 -35.51
C ILE A 14 -21.44 -40.28 -34.09
N VAL A 15 -20.86 -41.48 -33.89
CA VAL A 15 -20.32 -41.87 -32.57
C VAL A 15 -19.10 -41.03 -32.22
N LEU A 16 -18.18 -40.81 -33.18
CA LEU A 16 -17.00 -39.96 -32.98
C LEU A 16 -17.37 -38.52 -32.64
N THR A 17 -18.32 -37.94 -33.37
CA THR A 17 -18.79 -36.56 -33.09
C THR A 17 -19.48 -36.45 -31.74
N LYS A 18 -20.28 -37.44 -31.33
CA LYS A 18 -20.87 -37.45 -29.97
C LYS A 18 -19.82 -37.57 -28.88
N MET A 19 -18.82 -38.44 -29.05
CA MET A 19 -17.74 -38.58 -28.08
C MET A 19 -16.93 -37.29 -27.96
N LEU A 20 -16.65 -36.63 -29.08
CA LEU A 20 -15.92 -35.35 -29.11
C LEU A 20 -16.74 -34.23 -28.44
N PHE A 21 -18.06 -34.22 -28.64
CA PHE A 21 -18.97 -33.29 -27.98
C PHE A 21 -19.03 -33.51 -26.46
N VAL A 22 -19.06 -34.78 -26.00
CA VAL A 22 -19.00 -35.12 -24.57
C VAL A 22 -17.68 -34.70 -23.95
N VAL A 23 -16.55 -34.90 -24.64
CA VAL A 23 -15.22 -34.45 -24.17
C VAL A 23 -15.18 -32.93 -24.06
N CYS A 24 -15.71 -32.20 -25.03
CA CYS A 24 -15.79 -30.73 -24.96
C CYS A 24 -16.67 -30.24 -23.79
N ILE A 25 -17.79 -30.91 -23.50
CA ILE A 25 -18.64 -30.58 -22.35
C ILE A 25 -17.91 -30.83 -21.03
N VAL A 26 -17.18 -31.95 -20.91
CA VAL A 26 -16.42 -32.28 -19.69
C VAL A 26 -15.27 -31.28 -19.46
N VAL A 27 -14.61 -30.82 -20.53
CA VAL A 27 -13.56 -29.80 -20.45
C VAL A 27 -14.14 -28.41 -20.11
N GLN A 28 -15.35 -28.08 -20.55
CA GLN A 28 -16.02 -26.82 -20.18
C GLN A 28 -16.66 -26.84 -18.79
N ALA A 29 -17.06 -28.03 -18.30
CA ALA A 29 -17.61 -28.22 -16.96
C ALA A 29 -16.53 -28.24 -15.86
N ALA A 30 -15.27 -28.51 -16.24
CA ALA A 30 -14.13 -28.14 -15.43
C ALA A 30 -14.01 -26.60 -15.47
N GLY A 31 -14.73 -25.93 -14.58
CA GLY A 31 -14.58 -24.49 -14.38
C GLY A 31 -13.11 -24.12 -14.19
N PRO A 32 -12.73 -22.84 -14.42
CA PRO A 32 -11.35 -22.41 -14.25
C PRO A 32 -10.86 -22.89 -12.89
N ALA A 33 -9.74 -23.62 -12.87
CA ALA A 33 -9.15 -24.16 -11.65
C ALA A 33 -9.13 -23.05 -10.60
N SER A 34 -10.02 -23.14 -9.61
CA SER A 34 -10.17 -22.10 -8.61
C SER A 34 -8.84 -22.01 -7.88
N GLU A 35 -8.17 -20.85 -7.96
CA GLU A 35 -6.95 -20.60 -7.20
C GLU A 35 -7.19 -20.99 -5.74
N SER A 36 -6.19 -21.57 -5.08
CA SER A 36 -6.38 -21.96 -3.68
C SER A 36 -6.81 -20.74 -2.86
N PRO A 37 -7.76 -20.88 -1.91
CA PRO A 37 -8.23 -19.75 -1.10
C PRO A 37 -7.09 -18.96 -0.41
N GLU A 38 -5.98 -19.64 -0.13
CA GLU A 38 -4.77 -19.05 0.45
C GLU A 38 -4.04 -18.10 -0.51
N ILE A 39 -3.96 -18.45 -1.80
CA ILE A 39 -3.36 -17.59 -2.84
C ILE A 39 -4.23 -16.36 -3.06
N GLU A 40 -5.56 -16.53 -3.09
CA GLU A 40 -6.50 -15.41 -3.22
C GLU A 40 -6.40 -14.47 -2.02
N ALA A 41 -6.40 -15.01 -0.80
CA ALA A 41 -6.23 -14.22 0.42
C ALA A 41 -4.90 -13.45 0.46
N ALA A 42 -3.80 -14.08 0.04
CA ALA A 42 -2.49 -13.43 -0.05
C ALA A 42 -2.49 -12.27 -1.06
N ARG A 43 -3.11 -12.45 -2.23
CA ARG A 43 -3.26 -11.37 -3.23
C ARG A 43 -4.12 -10.22 -2.69
N LEU A 44 -5.22 -10.53 -2.00
CA LEU A 44 -6.08 -9.53 -1.38
C LEU A 44 -5.32 -8.74 -0.31
N ARG A 45 -4.51 -9.40 0.51
CA ARG A 45 -3.66 -8.74 1.51
C ARG A 45 -2.68 -7.75 0.88
N ILE A 46 -2.02 -8.13 -0.23
CA ILE A 46 -1.15 -7.21 -0.97
C ILE A 46 -1.93 -5.99 -1.46
N LYS A 47 -3.11 -6.21 -2.07
CA LYS A 47 -3.96 -5.11 -2.57
C LYS A 47 -4.41 -4.17 -1.45
N LEU A 48 -4.83 -4.70 -0.31
CA LEU A 48 -5.25 -3.90 0.85
C LEU A 48 -4.09 -3.06 1.40
N TYR A 49 -2.92 -3.67 1.54
CA TYR A 49 -1.73 -2.97 2.03
C TYR A 49 -1.35 -1.81 1.09
N GLN A 50 -1.26 -2.07 -0.22
CA GLN A 50 -0.89 -1.06 -1.23
C GLN A 50 -1.95 0.02 -1.40
N GLY A 51 -3.23 -0.37 -1.42
CA GLY A 51 -4.34 0.53 -1.75
C GLY A 51 -4.82 1.36 -0.59
N GLN A 52 -4.70 0.86 0.64
CA GLN A 52 -5.32 1.48 1.81
C GLN A 52 -4.33 1.78 2.92
N GLU A 53 -3.63 0.77 3.44
CA GLU A 53 -2.82 0.90 4.66
C GLU A 53 -1.66 1.88 4.46
N TYR A 54 -0.78 1.61 3.48
CA TYR A 54 0.39 2.44 3.23
C TYR A 54 0.04 3.89 2.82
N PRO A 55 -0.91 4.14 1.89
CA PRO A 55 -1.31 5.51 1.55
C PRO A 55 -1.95 6.26 2.71
N LEU A 56 -2.66 5.57 3.63
CA LEU A 56 -3.22 6.20 4.82
C LEU A 56 -2.12 6.65 5.77
N GLU A 57 -1.18 5.76 6.11
CA GLU A 57 -0.04 6.08 6.98
C GLU A 57 0.78 7.25 6.41
N ARG A 58 1.07 7.21 5.11
CA ARG A 58 1.79 8.29 4.41
C ARG A 58 1.04 9.61 4.47
N ARG A 59 -0.29 9.61 4.30
CA ARG A 59 -1.12 10.83 4.41
C ARG A 59 -1.10 11.41 5.82
N LEU A 60 -1.27 10.55 6.84
CA LEU A 60 -1.24 10.98 8.23
C LEU A 60 0.11 11.60 8.58
N LEU A 61 1.20 10.98 8.17
CA LEU A 61 2.54 11.48 8.45
C LEU A 61 2.83 12.80 7.72
N ASN A 62 2.44 12.92 6.45
CA ASN A 62 2.53 14.20 5.72
C ASN A 62 1.70 15.30 6.39
N SER A 63 0.51 14.98 6.92
CA SER A 63 -0.31 15.94 7.66
C SER A 63 0.41 16.42 8.93
N LYS A 64 0.98 15.51 9.73
CA LYS A 64 1.78 15.86 10.91
C LYS A 64 2.96 16.77 10.56
N ILE A 65 3.69 16.45 9.48
CA ILE A 65 4.80 17.28 8.98
C ILE A 65 4.32 18.70 8.64
N ASN A 66 3.19 18.83 7.95
CA ASN A 66 2.64 20.13 7.59
C ASN A 66 2.24 20.95 8.82
N VAL A 67 1.65 20.31 9.83
CA VAL A 67 1.33 20.96 11.11
C VAL A 67 2.60 21.40 11.83
N ALA A 68 3.64 20.56 11.87
CA ALA A 68 4.92 20.91 12.49
C ALA A 68 5.59 22.11 11.78
N LYS A 69 5.58 22.14 10.44
CA LYS A 69 6.06 23.30 9.66
C LYS A 69 5.28 24.58 9.97
N ALA A 70 3.95 24.49 9.97
CA ALA A 70 3.11 25.64 10.31
C ALA A 70 3.37 26.15 11.75
N ARG A 71 3.67 25.24 12.68
CA ARG A 71 4.04 25.59 14.06
C ARG A 71 5.38 26.33 14.11
N ILE A 72 6.39 25.86 13.39
CA ILE A 72 7.69 26.53 13.25
C ILE A 72 7.48 27.94 12.67
N ASP A 73 6.73 28.07 11.58
CA ASP A 73 6.46 29.36 10.94
C ASP A 73 5.71 30.33 11.87
N SER A 74 4.81 29.82 12.71
CA SER A 74 4.14 30.61 13.74
C SER A 74 5.12 31.10 14.81
N LEU A 75 6.00 30.23 15.30
CA LEU A 75 6.97 30.55 16.34
C LEU A 75 8.04 31.53 15.83
N LYS A 76 8.50 31.37 14.58
CA LYS A 76 9.42 32.32 13.93
C LYS A 76 8.82 33.72 13.81
N ARG A 77 7.52 33.82 13.48
CA ARG A 77 6.81 35.11 13.46
C ARG A 77 6.73 35.74 14.86
N GLN A 78 6.38 34.95 15.87
CA GLN A 78 6.35 35.43 17.27
C GLN A 78 7.72 35.88 17.76
N GLN A 79 8.78 35.13 17.42
CA GLN A 79 10.14 35.51 17.77
C GLN A 79 10.53 36.86 17.13
N ALA A 80 10.25 37.04 15.84
CA ALA A 80 10.54 38.29 15.13
C ALA A 80 9.77 39.48 15.70
N GLU A 81 8.53 39.27 16.15
CA GLU A 81 7.74 40.29 16.84
C GLU A 81 8.36 40.64 18.20
N TYR A 82 8.72 39.65 19.00
CA TYR A 82 9.28 39.87 20.33
C TYR A 82 10.70 40.47 20.32
N GLU A 83 11.51 40.17 19.30
CA GLU A 83 12.82 40.79 19.09
C GLU A 83 12.76 42.30 18.84
N GLN A 84 11.60 42.87 18.47
CA GLN A 84 11.45 44.32 18.36
C GLN A 84 11.42 44.99 19.75
N PHE A 85 10.95 44.28 20.77
CA PHE A 85 10.78 44.80 22.13
C PHE A 85 12.03 44.66 23.00
N THR A 86 13.01 43.82 22.61
CA THR A 86 14.31 43.71 23.30
C THR A 86 15.17 44.97 23.13
N LYS A 87 14.85 45.83 22.16
CA LYS A 87 15.51 47.14 21.98
C LYS A 87 15.12 48.15 23.08
N PHE A 88 14.07 47.90 23.86
CA PHE A 88 13.62 48.77 24.94
C PHE A 88 14.10 48.24 26.31
N LYS A 89 14.78 49.11 27.07
CA LYS A 89 15.58 48.78 28.27
C LYS A 89 14.79 48.22 29.49
N TYR A 90 13.47 48.13 29.46
CA TYR A 90 12.61 47.87 30.64
C TYR A 90 11.60 46.72 30.49
N SER A 91 11.77 45.83 29.53
CA SER A 91 10.81 44.76 29.23
C SER A 91 11.13 43.42 29.91
N ALA A 92 11.47 43.41 31.22
CA ALA A 92 11.81 42.18 31.96
C ALA A 92 10.82 40.99 31.78
N PRO A 93 9.48 41.20 31.75
CA PRO A 93 8.52 40.12 31.51
C PRO A 93 8.57 39.52 30.09
N LEU A 94 9.07 40.27 29.09
CA LEU A 94 9.18 39.82 27.70
C LEU A 94 10.38 38.88 27.48
N PHE A 95 11.42 38.94 28.31
CA PHE A 95 12.57 38.04 28.17
C PHE A 95 12.18 36.57 28.39
N GLY A 96 11.35 36.28 29.40
CA GLY A 96 10.85 34.91 29.62
C GLY A 96 9.99 34.42 28.46
N GLN A 97 9.17 35.29 27.87
CA GLN A 97 8.35 34.95 26.70
C GLN A 97 9.20 34.66 25.46
N ILE A 98 10.27 35.44 25.23
CA ILE A 98 11.24 35.19 24.15
C ILE A 98 11.93 33.84 24.34
N GLU A 99 12.34 33.53 25.56
CA GLU A 99 12.98 32.26 25.88
C GLU A 99 12.01 31.08 25.67
N HIS A 100 10.76 31.20 26.10
CA HIS A 100 9.72 30.21 25.82
C HIS A 100 9.49 29.98 24.32
N VAL A 101 9.46 31.06 23.52
CA VAL A 101 9.32 30.93 22.06
C VAL A 101 10.54 30.26 21.44
N LYS A 102 11.76 30.59 21.89
CA LYS A 102 13.00 29.96 21.42
C LYS A 102 13.03 28.47 21.75
N VAL A 103 12.72 28.09 22.98
CA VAL A 103 12.63 26.68 23.39
C VAL A 103 11.57 25.95 22.58
N GLY A 104 10.38 26.54 22.42
CA GLY A 104 9.32 25.96 21.61
C GLY A 104 9.68 25.84 20.13
N LEU A 105 10.51 26.75 19.59
CA LEU A 105 11.01 26.68 18.22
C LEU A 105 11.95 25.48 18.05
N VAL A 106 12.90 25.32 18.96
CA VAL A 106 13.84 24.18 18.97
C VAL A 106 13.06 22.86 19.07
N GLU A 107 12.08 22.78 19.97
CA GLU A 107 11.22 21.60 20.11
C GLU A 107 10.46 21.29 18.80
N ALA A 108 9.88 22.31 18.18
CA ALA A 108 9.13 22.14 16.93
C ALA A 108 10.05 21.74 15.75
N GLU A 109 11.27 22.26 15.69
CA GLU A 109 12.27 21.89 14.68
C GLU A 109 12.76 20.44 14.86
N GLU A 110 13.03 20.00 16.08
CA GLU A 110 13.41 18.61 16.34
C GLU A 110 12.25 17.65 16.06
N ASN A 111 11.02 18.02 16.41
CA ASN A 111 9.84 17.23 16.06
C ASN A 111 9.66 17.11 14.54
N LEU A 112 9.87 18.19 13.77
CA LEU A 112 9.82 18.14 12.31
C LEU A 112 10.90 17.18 11.75
N LYS A 113 12.12 17.25 12.29
CA LYS A 113 13.21 16.34 11.89
C LYS A 113 12.84 14.88 12.14
N ASN A 114 12.32 14.56 13.33
CA ASN A 114 11.86 13.21 13.66
C ASN A 114 10.76 12.72 12.71
N LEU A 115 9.78 13.56 12.39
CA LEU A 115 8.72 13.20 11.44
C LEU A 115 9.24 12.97 10.01
N ILE A 116 10.27 13.69 9.58
CA ILE A 116 10.93 13.47 8.29
C ILE A 116 11.67 12.14 8.29
N GLU A 117 12.36 11.81 9.38
CA GLU A 117 13.05 10.53 9.55
C GLU A 117 12.05 9.35 9.57
N GLU A 118 10.95 9.47 10.33
CA GLU A 118 9.85 8.51 10.34
C GLU A 118 9.30 8.29 8.92
N LYS A 119 9.19 9.35 8.11
CA LYS A 119 8.71 9.23 6.74
C LYS A 119 9.67 8.47 5.86
N SER A 120 10.96 8.74 5.98
CA SER A 120 12.00 7.98 5.28
C SER A 120 12.01 6.51 5.71
N LEU A 121 11.80 6.23 6.99
CA LEU A 121 11.67 4.87 7.50
C LEU A 121 10.43 4.19 6.91
N LEU A 122 9.27 4.84 6.92
CA LEU A 122 8.03 4.29 6.33
C LEU A 122 8.21 3.91 4.86
N GLU A 123 8.89 4.75 4.07
CA GLU A 123 9.16 4.48 2.65
C GLU A 123 10.09 3.28 2.45
N ARG A 124 11.10 3.10 3.32
CA ARG A 124 11.97 1.92 3.31
C ARG A 124 11.22 0.66 3.74
N PHE A 125 10.52 0.72 4.87
CA PHE A 125 9.71 -0.39 5.37
C PHE A 125 8.65 -0.83 4.36
N HIS A 126 8.09 0.09 3.59
CA HIS A 126 7.16 -0.26 2.52
C HIS A 126 7.78 -1.19 1.48
N GLN A 127 9.00 -0.89 1.02
CA GLN A 127 9.69 -1.73 0.05
C GLN A 127 9.96 -3.13 0.61
N ASP A 128 10.44 -3.21 1.84
CA ASP A 128 10.72 -4.50 2.50
C ASP A 128 9.44 -5.30 2.75
N ARG A 129 8.36 -4.64 3.21
CA ARG A 129 7.07 -5.25 3.45
C ARG A 129 6.45 -5.80 2.16
N MET A 130 6.52 -5.03 1.07
CA MET A 130 6.07 -5.48 -0.24
C MET A 130 6.83 -6.72 -0.69
N ARG A 131 8.16 -6.71 -0.56
CA ARG A 131 8.99 -7.85 -0.92
C ARG A 131 8.63 -9.10 -0.11
N LEU A 132 8.39 -8.96 1.19
CA LEU A 132 7.95 -10.07 2.04
C LEU A 132 6.60 -10.64 1.57
N LEU A 133 5.60 -9.79 1.35
CA LEU A 133 4.28 -10.24 0.90
C LEU A 133 4.33 -10.93 -0.47
N GLU A 134 5.16 -10.43 -1.40
CA GLU A 134 5.38 -11.07 -2.69
C GLU A 134 6.08 -12.42 -2.58
N LEU A 135 7.04 -12.56 -1.67
CA LEU A 135 7.72 -13.83 -1.39
C LEU A 135 6.75 -14.85 -0.79
N GLU A 136 5.92 -14.43 0.17
CA GLU A 136 4.85 -15.27 0.73
C GLU A 136 3.91 -15.78 -0.37
N LEU A 137 3.45 -14.90 -1.26
CA LEU A 137 2.60 -15.28 -2.39
C LEU A 137 3.29 -16.30 -3.31
N LYS A 138 4.57 -16.08 -3.65
CA LYS A 138 5.35 -17.00 -4.49
C LYS A 138 5.53 -18.37 -3.84
N MET A 139 5.72 -18.41 -2.52
CA MET A 139 5.82 -19.67 -1.78
C MET A 139 4.50 -20.44 -1.82
N LEU A 140 3.38 -19.77 -1.58
CA LEU A 140 2.05 -20.39 -1.66
C LEU A 140 1.76 -20.91 -3.08
N GLN A 141 2.13 -20.16 -4.11
CA GLN A 141 2.02 -20.61 -5.51
C GLN A 141 2.89 -21.82 -5.83
N ARG A 142 4.07 -21.94 -5.19
CA ARG A 142 4.95 -23.11 -5.36
C ARG A 142 4.44 -24.34 -4.62
N ILE A 143 3.79 -24.17 -3.47
CA ILE A 143 3.25 -25.26 -2.64
C ILE A 143 1.91 -25.77 -3.19
N GLY A 144 1.12 -24.88 -3.80
CA GLY A 144 -0.18 -25.21 -4.42
C GLY A 144 -0.10 -25.80 -5.84
N LEU A 145 1.11 -26.02 -6.37
CA LEU A 145 1.40 -26.79 -7.59
C LEU A 145 1.83 -28.22 -7.22
#